data_AF-A0A836X6M1-F1
#
_entry.id   AF-A0A836X6M1-F1
#
_cell.length_a   1.000
_cell.length_b   1.000
_cell.length_c   1.000
_cell.angle_alpha   90.00
_cell.angle_beta   90.00
_cell.angle_gamma   90.00
#
_symmetry.space_group_name_H-M   'P 1'
#
loop_
_entity.id
_entity.type
_entity.pdbx_description
1 polymer ?
#
loop_
_entity_poly.entity_id
_entity_poly.type
_entity_poly.pdbx_seq_one_letter_code
_entity_poly.pdbx_strand_id
1 'polypeptide(L)'
;MSLKSSSSLAKRFRRRTTKPRTGITKANTIIYKSTKRHCDRCELKSVCCPNVPHRKIARSIYETSRDVARDISKTVEYQQSCNDRKKVEVLFAHLKRILNFDRLRLRGITGAGDEFLMAATIQNLKKLAQLRFKPPDDRIIVHA
;
A
#
# COMPACT_ATOMS: atom_id res chain seq x y z
N MET A 1 12.12 19.98 4.46
CA MET A 1 13.31 20.18 3.62
C MET A 1 13.18 19.34 2.36
N SER A 2 12.68 19.94 1.27
CA SER A 2 12.53 19.26 -0.01
C SER A 2 13.90 18.92 -0.59
N LEU A 3 14.23 17.63 -0.63
CA LEU A 3 15.30 17.10 -1.47
C LEU A 3 14.89 17.37 -2.93
N LYS A 4 15.20 18.57 -3.42
CA LYS A 4 15.23 18.85 -4.87
C LYS A 4 16.16 17.81 -5.46
N SER A 5 15.56 16.81 -6.11
CA SER A 5 16.26 15.69 -6.69
C SER A 5 17.44 16.20 -7.54
N SER A 6 18.65 15.87 -7.13
CA SER A 6 19.89 16.06 -7.90
C SER A 6 19.84 15.16 -9.13
N SER A 7 18.97 15.49 -10.08
CA SER A 7 18.65 14.71 -11.28
C SER A 7 19.47 15.17 -12.49
N SER A 8 20.32 16.18 -12.35
CA SER A 8 21.04 16.81 -13.47
C SER A 8 22.19 15.97 -14.07
N LEU A 9 22.62 14.86 -13.45
CA LEU A 9 23.80 14.08 -13.89
C LEU A 9 23.49 12.69 -14.49
N ALA A 10 22.29 12.15 -14.29
CA ALA A 10 21.90 10.84 -14.80
C ALA A 10 21.20 10.98 -16.15
N LYS A 11 21.90 10.67 -17.23
CA LYS A 11 21.36 10.73 -18.59
C LYS A 11 20.82 9.37 -19.01
N ARG A 12 19.72 9.39 -19.77
CA ARG A 12 19.12 8.19 -20.38
C ARG A 12 19.94 7.69 -21.57
N PHE A 13 20.25 8.59 -22.50
CA PHE A 13 21.09 8.35 -23.65
C PHE A 13 22.22 9.36 -23.68
N ARG A 14 23.43 8.89 -24.03
CA ARG A 14 24.63 9.74 -24.13
C ARG A 14 25.06 9.97 -25.58
N ARG A 15 24.82 9.00 -26.45
CA ARG A 15 25.04 9.16 -27.90
C ARG A 15 23.82 9.85 -28.50
N ARG A 16 24.06 10.81 -29.38
CA ARG A 16 23.03 11.33 -30.28
C ARG A 16 22.86 10.31 -31.41
N THR A 17 21.65 9.83 -31.62
CA THR A 17 21.30 8.93 -32.72
C THR A 17 20.35 9.66 -33.66
N THR A 18 20.48 9.43 -34.97
CA THR A 18 19.63 10.08 -35.98
C THR A 18 18.15 9.77 -35.77
N LYS A 19 17.81 8.55 -35.33
CA LYS A 19 16.45 8.18 -34.90
C LYS A 19 16.41 8.06 -33.37
N PRO A 20 15.49 8.75 -32.67
CA PRO A 20 15.37 8.63 -31.22
C PRO A 20 14.82 7.24 -30.86
N ARG A 21 15.47 6.57 -29.90
CA ARG A 21 15.00 5.28 -29.38
C ARG A 21 14.00 5.52 -28.26
N THR A 22 12.93 4.73 -28.22
CA THR A 22 11.94 4.78 -27.13
C THR A 22 12.58 4.55 -25.78
N GLY A 23 13.63 3.73 -25.69
CA GLY A 23 14.44 3.51 -24.48
C GLY A 23 13.72 2.84 -23.32
N ILE A 24 12.61 2.17 -23.62
CA ILE A 24 11.80 1.40 -22.68
C ILE A 24 12.28 -0.04 -22.79
N THR A 25 12.57 -0.66 -21.65
CA THR A 25 12.95 -2.07 -21.60
C THR A 25 11.72 -2.97 -21.71
N LYS A 26 11.92 -4.27 -21.95
CA LYS A 26 10.82 -5.27 -21.89
C LYS A 26 10.04 -5.26 -20.56
N ALA A 27 10.66 -4.76 -19.49
CA ALA A 27 10.04 -4.62 -18.18
C ALA A 27 9.29 -3.29 -17.98
N ASN A 28 8.98 -2.54 -19.05
CA ASN A 28 8.29 -1.25 -18.98
C ASN A 28 8.99 -0.22 -18.06
N THR A 29 10.32 -0.23 -18.08
CA THR A 29 11.15 0.72 -17.33
C THR A 29 12.10 1.48 -18.22
N ILE A 30 12.42 2.70 -17.80
CA ILE A 30 13.40 3.60 -18.39
C ILE A 30 14.63 3.59 -17.47
N ILE A 31 15.80 3.30 -18.04
CA ILE A 31 17.05 3.23 -17.29
C ILE A 31 17.82 4.55 -17.46
N TYR A 32 18.12 5.20 -16.33
CA TYR A 32 19.01 6.35 -16.24
C TYR A 32 20.34 5.90 -15.64
N LYS A 33 21.46 6.29 -16.26
CA LYS A 33 22.80 5.93 -15.79
C LYS A 33 23.69 7.16 -15.64
N SER A 34 24.36 7.26 -14.51
CA SER A 34 25.51 8.16 -14.33
C SER A 34 26.74 7.59 -15.06
N THR A 35 27.76 8.42 -15.30
CA THR A 35 29.05 7.90 -15.76
C THR A 35 29.90 7.49 -14.58
N LYS A 36 30.79 6.52 -14.80
CA LYS A 36 31.87 6.20 -13.87
C LYS A 36 32.66 7.44 -13.43
N ARG A 37 33.10 8.30 -14.36
CA ARG A 37 33.86 9.54 -14.06
C ARG A 37 33.19 10.45 -13.02
N HIS A 38 31.87 10.66 -13.17
CA HIS A 38 31.09 11.45 -12.19
C HIS A 38 30.93 10.72 -10.85
N CYS A 39 30.74 9.41 -10.84
CA CYS A 39 30.62 8.64 -9.59
C CYS A 39 31.96 8.52 -8.86
N ASP A 40 33.08 8.38 -9.55
CA ASP A 40 34.40 8.23 -8.93
C ASP A 40 34.83 9.48 -8.15
N ARG A 41 34.35 10.66 -8.55
CA ARG A 41 34.59 11.94 -7.85
C ARG A 41 33.47 12.29 -6.85
N CYS A 42 32.51 11.40 -6.64
CA CYS A 42 31.34 11.66 -5.80
C CYS A 42 31.56 11.10 -4.39
N GLU A 43 31.53 11.97 -3.38
CA GLU A 43 31.66 11.61 -1.96
C GLU A 43 30.56 10.65 -1.50
N LEU A 44 29.37 10.74 -2.10
CA LEU A 44 28.22 9.88 -1.80
C LEU A 44 28.25 8.53 -2.53
N LYS A 45 29.34 8.18 -3.23
CA LYS A 45 29.41 6.93 -4.02
C LYS A 45 29.19 5.69 -3.15
N SER A 46 29.80 5.65 -1.97
CA SER A 46 29.68 4.52 -1.03
C SER A 46 28.22 4.29 -0.60
N VAL A 47 27.47 5.36 -0.34
CA VAL A 47 26.06 5.29 0.07
C VAL A 47 25.13 5.02 -1.12
N CYS A 48 25.37 5.71 -2.24
CA CYS A 48 24.47 5.68 -3.38
C CYS A 48 24.64 4.43 -4.27
N CYS A 49 25.85 3.87 -4.34
CA CYS A 49 26.27 2.83 -5.29
C CYS A 49 27.31 1.88 -4.66
N PRO A 50 26.98 1.18 -3.56
CA PRO A 50 27.98 0.45 -2.77
C PRO A 50 28.70 -0.64 -3.58
N ASN A 51 27.95 -1.40 -4.38
CA ASN A 51 28.46 -2.59 -5.08
C ASN A 51 28.62 -2.39 -6.60
N VAL A 52 28.46 -1.16 -7.10
CA VAL A 52 28.44 -0.89 -8.54
C VAL A 52 29.26 0.35 -8.90
N PRO A 53 29.98 0.34 -10.05
CA PRO A 53 30.90 1.43 -10.39
C PRO A 53 30.20 2.75 -10.76
N HIS A 54 28.89 2.73 -10.99
CA HIS A 54 28.10 3.92 -11.31
C HIS A 54 26.63 3.74 -10.92
N ARG A 55 25.96 4.85 -10.60
CA ARG A 55 24.53 4.87 -10.29
C ARG A 55 23.70 4.48 -11.50
N LYS A 56 22.82 3.50 -11.30
CA LYS A 56 21.78 3.08 -12.24
C LYS A 56 20.43 3.23 -11.55
N ILE A 57 19.50 3.95 -12.17
CA ILE A 57 18.13 4.13 -11.68
C ILE A 57 17.19 3.57 -12.76
N ALA A 58 16.34 2.63 -12.39
CA ALA A 58 15.23 2.19 -13.23
C ALA A 58 13.96 2.93 -12.78
N ARG A 59 13.36 3.72 -13.67
CA ARG A 59 12.09 4.42 -13.46
C ARG A 59 11.00 3.72 -14.26
N SER A 60 9.79 3.55 -13.71
CA SER A 60 8.70 2.98 -14.50
C SER A 60 8.21 3.97 -15.57
N ILE A 61 7.60 3.49 -16.64
CA ILE A 61 6.84 4.37 -17.54
C ILE A 61 5.61 4.97 -16.85
N TYR A 62 5.08 4.31 -15.82
CA TYR A 62 3.94 4.76 -15.01
C TYR A 62 4.39 5.48 -13.74
N GLU A 63 5.59 6.08 -13.74
CA GLU A 63 6.11 6.76 -12.56
C GLU A 63 5.22 7.93 -12.13
N THR A 64 4.62 8.66 -13.08
CA THR A 64 3.70 9.76 -12.82
C THR A 64 2.49 9.30 -12.01
N SER A 65 1.86 8.18 -12.40
CA SER A 65 0.75 7.58 -11.65
C SER A 65 1.19 7.10 -10.27
N ARG A 66 2.41 6.57 -10.15
CA ARG A 66 2.99 6.17 -8.86
C ARG A 66 3.30 7.36 -7.96
N ASP A 67 3.76 8.47 -8.51
CA ASP A 67 4.01 9.71 -7.79
C ASP A 67 2.69 10.21 -7.18
N VAL A 68 1.61 10.27 -7.98
CA VAL A 68 0.26 10.60 -7.50
C VAL A 68 -0.17 9.67 -6.37
N ALA A 69 -0.02 8.35 -6.53
CA ALA A 69 -0.37 7.39 -5.48
C ALA A 69 0.47 7.58 -4.20
N ARG A 70 1.77 7.88 -4.33
CA ARG A 70 2.65 8.16 -3.19
C ARG A 70 2.28 9.47 -2.49
N ASP A 71 1.80 10.46 -3.21
CA ASP A 71 1.38 11.72 -2.61
C ASP A 71 0.03 11.58 -1.89
N ILE A 72 -0.93 10.85 -2.49
CA ILE A 72 -2.17 10.47 -1.81
C ILE A 72 -1.87 9.68 -0.53
N SER A 73 -0.90 8.77 -0.57
CA SER A 73 -0.60 7.93 0.61
C SER A 73 -0.11 8.68 1.84
N LYS A 74 0.37 9.92 1.67
CA LYS A 74 0.86 10.78 2.76
C LYS A 74 -0.26 11.57 3.42
N THR A 75 -1.45 11.62 2.83
CA THR A 75 -2.53 12.45 3.36
C THR A 75 -3.23 11.76 4.53
N VAL A 76 -3.83 12.55 5.41
CA VAL A 76 -4.55 12.06 6.59
C VAL A 76 -5.83 11.33 6.19
N GLU A 77 -6.47 11.74 5.10
CA GLU A 77 -7.68 11.13 4.56
C GLU A 77 -7.38 9.71 4.05
N TYR A 78 -6.22 9.51 3.41
CA TYR A 78 -5.81 8.17 2.99
C TYR A 78 -5.56 7.26 4.19
N GLN A 79 -4.93 7.77 5.25
CA GLN A 79 -4.72 7.01 6.48
C GLN A 79 -6.06 6.63 7.13
N GLN A 80 -7.01 7.57 7.18
CA GLN A 80 -8.36 7.32 7.67
C GLN A 80 -9.07 6.24 6.83
N SER A 81 -9.02 6.37 5.51
CA SER A 81 -9.58 5.38 4.57
C SER A 81 -8.97 3.98 4.78
N CYS A 82 -7.66 3.89 5.03
CA CYS A 82 -7.00 2.63 5.35
C CYS A 82 -7.51 2.02 6.67
N ASN A 83 -7.69 2.84 7.69
CA ASN A 83 -8.24 2.39 8.98
C ASN A 83 -9.68 1.90 8.83
N ASP A 84 -10.49 2.59 8.03
CA ASP A 84 -11.88 2.20 7.78
C ASP A 84 -11.96 0.91 6.96
N ARG A 85 -11.09 0.73 5.96
CA ARG A 85 -10.99 -0.51 5.20
C ARG A 85 -10.58 -1.70 6.08
N LYS A 86 -9.62 -1.51 6.98
CA LYS A 86 -9.21 -2.56 7.94
C LYS A 86 -10.37 -3.02 8.83
N LYS A 87 -11.25 -2.10 9.27
CA LYS A 87 -12.44 -2.47 10.07
C LYS A 87 -13.31 -3.47 9.31
N VAL A 88 -13.51 -3.28 8.01
CA VAL A 88 -14.32 -4.18 7.18
C VAL A 88 -13.57 -5.46 6.85
N GLU A 89 -12.30 -5.39 6.43
CA GLU A 89 -11.49 -6.56 6.05
C GLU A 89 -11.35 -7.57 7.20
N VAL A 90 -11.16 -7.10 8.44
CA VAL A 90 -11.06 -7.99 9.62
C VAL A 90 -12.40 -8.69 9.90
N LEU A 91 -13.53 -8.01 9.71
CA LEU A 91 -14.86 -8.61 9.88
C LEU A 91 -15.10 -9.73 8.86
N PHE A 92 -14.74 -9.51 7.60
CA PHE A 92 -14.81 -10.56 6.57
C PHE A 92 -13.85 -11.71 6.84
N ALA A 93 -12.65 -11.44 7.35
CA ALA A 93 -11.70 -12.48 7.72
C ALA A 93 -12.25 -13.35 8.88
N HIS A 94 -12.86 -12.73 9.89
CA HIS A 94 -13.49 -13.43 11.01
C HIS A 94 -14.71 -14.24 10.55
N LEU A 95 -15.53 -13.66 9.68
CA LEU A 95 -16.69 -14.32 9.10
C LEU A 95 -16.30 -15.65 8.44
N LYS A 96 -15.26 -15.63 7.59
CA LYS A 96 -14.77 -16.83 6.93
C LYS A 96 -14.15 -17.82 7.92
N ARG A 97 -13.19 -17.38 8.74
CA ARG A 97 -12.38 -18.27 9.58
C ARG A 97 -13.07 -18.80 10.83
N ILE A 98 -13.94 -18.01 11.45
CA ILE A 98 -14.57 -18.35 12.74
C ILE A 98 -15.97 -18.91 12.53
N LEU A 99 -16.75 -18.27 11.64
CA LEU A 99 -18.12 -18.67 11.38
C LEU A 99 -18.25 -19.67 10.21
N ASN A 100 -17.12 -20.08 9.62
CA ASN A 100 -17.05 -21.00 8.47
C ASN A 100 -17.96 -20.55 7.32
N PHE A 101 -18.06 -19.23 7.11
CA PHE A 101 -18.89 -18.62 6.08
C PHE A 101 -18.16 -18.64 4.73
N ASP A 102 -17.80 -19.84 4.29
CA ASP A 102 -17.05 -20.08 3.04
C ASP A 102 -17.96 -20.40 1.86
N ARG A 103 -19.21 -20.81 2.14
CA ARG A 103 -20.23 -21.12 1.13
C ARG A 103 -21.55 -20.49 1.51
N LEU A 104 -22.18 -19.87 0.53
CA LEU A 104 -23.54 -19.37 0.64
C LEU A 104 -24.51 -20.55 0.47
N ARG A 105 -25.54 -20.61 1.31
CA ARG A 105 -26.55 -21.69 1.30
C ARG A 105 -27.69 -21.36 0.34
N LEU A 106 -28.06 -20.08 0.27
CA LEU A 106 -29.07 -19.54 -0.63
C LEU A 106 -28.48 -19.32 -2.03
N ARG A 107 -29.26 -19.64 -3.06
CA ARG A 107 -28.85 -19.51 -4.47
C ARG A 107 -29.17 -18.11 -5.00
N GLY A 108 -28.35 -17.64 -5.94
CA GLY A 108 -28.54 -16.36 -6.63
C GLY A 108 -28.00 -15.15 -5.88
N ILE A 109 -27.94 -14.00 -6.55
CA ILE A 109 -27.41 -12.74 -6.01
C ILE A 109 -28.28 -12.22 -4.85
N THR A 110 -29.60 -12.41 -4.95
CA THR A 110 -30.55 -12.05 -3.88
C THR A 110 -30.30 -12.87 -2.62
N GLY A 111 -30.21 -14.20 -2.75
CA GLY A 111 -29.89 -15.10 -1.63
C GLY A 111 -28.54 -14.80 -0.99
N ALA A 112 -27.52 -14.50 -1.81
CA ALA A 112 -26.23 -14.03 -1.31
C ALA A 112 -26.37 -12.73 -0.48
N GLY A 113 -27.13 -11.76 -0.98
CA GLY A 113 -27.42 -10.51 -0.30
C GLY A 113 -28.05 -10.72 1.07
N ASP A 114 -29.07 -11.58 1.15
CA ASP A 114 -29.79 -11.88 2.39
C ASP A 114 -28.88 -12.49 3.46
N GLU A 115 -28.04 -13.45 3.07
CA GLU A 115 -27.12 -14.08 4.03
C GLU A 115 -26.04 -13.12 4.54
N PHE A 116 -25.46 -12.30 3.65
CA PHE A 116 -24.49 -11.28 4.05
C PHE A 116 -25.13 -10.22 4.94
N LEU A 117 -26.35 -9.79 4.63
CA LEU A 117 -27.10 -8.84 5.43
C LEU A 117 -27.36 -9.38 6.84
N MET A 118 -27.79 -10.64 6.94
CA MET A 118 -28.01 -11.29 8.23
C MET A 118 -26.71 -11.39 9.03
N ALA A 119 -25.62 -11.85 8.40
CA ALA A 119 -24.34 -11.99 9.08
C ALA A 119 -23.77 -10.64 9.54
N ALA A 120 -23.86 -9.60 8.70
CA ALA A 120 -23.45 -8.24 9.06
C ALA A 120 -24.30 -7.69 10.21
N THR A 121 -25.61 -7.92 10.20
CA THR A 121 -26.53 -7.51 11.27
C THR A 121 -26.12 -8.14 12.60
N ILE A 122 -25.89 -9.46 12.61
CA ILE A 122 -25.46 -10.18 13.83
C ILE A 122 -24.11 -9.66 14.33
N GLN A 123 -23.15 -9.40 13.44
CA GLN A 123 -21.85 -8.84 13.85
C GLN A 123 -21.99 -7.42 14.45
N ASN A 124 -22.85 -6.58 13.87
CA ASN A 124 -23.15 -5.25 14.41
C ASN A 124 -23.80 -5.34 15.79
N LEU A 125 -24.75 -6.26 15.98
CA LEU A 125 -25.38 -6.53 17.28
C LEU A 125 -24.35 -6.99 18.32
N LYS A 126 -23.46 -7.92 17.96
CA LYS A 126 -22.37 -8.37 18.85
C LYS A 126 -21.47 -7.21 19.29
N LYS A 127 -21.12 -6.33 18.36
CA LYS A 127 -20.32 -5.12 18.65
C LYS A 127 -21.06 -4.16 19.57
N LEU A 128 -22.36 -3.93 19.35
CA LEU A 128 -23.19 -3.09 20.21
C LEU A 128 -23.29 -3.67 21.62
N ALA A 129 -23.49 -4.98 21.75
CA ALA A 129 -23.53 -5.66 23.04
C ALA A 129 -22.21 -5.48 23.81
N GLN A 130 -21.06 -5.64 23.14
CA GLN A 130 -19.75 -5.42 23.74
C GLN A 130 -19.53 -3.98 24.20
N LEU A 131 -20.00 -2.99 23.43
CA LEU A 131 -19.88 -1.57 23.79
C LEU A 131 -20.79 -1.16 24.95
N ARG A 132 -21.94 -1.84 25.10
CA ARG A 132 -22.91 -1.57 26.17
C ARG A 132 -22.67 -2.41 27.42
N PHE A 133 -21.89 -3.49 27.31
CA PHE A 133 -21.55 -4.32 28.44
C PHE A 133 -20.76 -3.53 29.49
N LYS A 134 -21.32 -3.42 30.69
CA LYS A 134 -20.59 -3.04 31.90
C LYS A 134 -20.37 -4.32 32.72
N PRO A 135 -19.12 -4.63 33.12
CA PRO A 135 -18.92 -5.70 34.07
C PRO A 135 -19.63 -5.36 35.40
N PRO A 136 -20.10 -6.36 36.16
CA PRO A 136 -20.63 -6.13 37.50
C PRO A 136 -19.57 -5.44 38.36
N ASP A 137 -20.00 -4.50 39.22
CA ASP A 137 -19.11 -3.79 40.14
C ASP A 137 -18.65 -4.76 41.24
N ASP A 138 -17.36 -5.09 41.27
CA ASP A 138 -16.76 -6.06 42.20
C ASP A 138 -17.01 -5.69 43.68
N ARG A 139 -17.44 -4.46 43.96
CA ARG A 139 -17.82 -3.96 45.29
C ARG A 139 -19.05 -4.63 45.91
N ILE A 140 -19.88 -5.31 45.14
CA ILE A 140 -21.10 -5.98 45.65
C ILE A 140 -20.77 -7.35 46.26
N ILE A 141 -19.65 -7.98 45.87
CA ILE A 141 -19.31 -9.35 46.29
C ILE A 141 -18.61 -9.40 47.66
N VAL A 142 -18.01 -8.30 48.12
CA VAL A 142 -17.19 -8.27 49.35
C VAL A 142 -18.02 -8.10 50.64
N HIS A 143 -19.35 -8.03 50.55
CA HIS A 143 -20.25 -7.77 51.68
C HIS A 143 -21.33 -8.84 51.90
N ALA A 144 -21.16 -10.05 51.35
CA ALA A 144 -22.04 -11.20 51.60
C ALA A 144 -21.32 -12.28 52.41
#